data_AF-A0A4Z2FH18-F1
#
_entry.id   AF-A0A4Z2FH18-F1
#
_cell.length_a   1.000
_cell.length_b   1.000
_cell.length_c   1.000
_cell.angle_alpha   90.00
_cell.angle_beta   90.00
_cell.angle_gamma   90.00
#
_symmetry.space_group_name_H-M   'P 1'
#
loop_
_entity.id
_entity.type
_entity.pdbx_description
1 polymer ?
#
loop_
_entity_poly.entity_id
_entity_poly.type
_entity_poly.pdbx_seq_one_letter_code
_entity_poly.pdbx_strand_id
1 'polypeptide(L)'
;MSLDTHADNRDAGRVASKMDLNIKKTSSRALLSCGNGEGLSEKLLLKPKAATALQTERVPRSSVLERLQSFLPQMAEANEKLKQQMADAPAGHFDIESVEGDERVIEMAEDEEETSDSEEESVSGEVTEQNLVLPGDKGKKKAIIQVLHEQDE
;
A
#
# COMPACT_ATOMS: atom_id res chain seq x y z
N MET A 1 -8.26 54.30 -51.88
CA MET A 1 -8.82 53.58 -50.73
C MET A 1 -8.15 52.21 -50.75
N SER A 2 -6.99 51.97 -50.14
CA SER A 2 -6.68 51.92 -48.69
C SER A 2 -7.76 51.07 -47.99
N LEU A 3 -7.48 49.91 -47.37
CA LEU A 3 -6.32 49.51 -46.59
C LEU A 3 -6.09 47.99 -46.63
N ASP A 4 -4.82 47.60 -46.50
CA ASP A 4 -4.35 46.30 -46.03
C ASP A 4 -4.72 46.06 -44.55
N THR A 5 -5.10 44.84 -44.19
CA THR A 5 -5.10 44.32 -42.80
C THR A 5 -4.77 42.81 -42.83
N HIS A 6 -3.49 42.47 -42.60
CA HIS A 6 -2.92 41.90 -41.37
C HIS A 6 -3.21 40.41 -41.11
N ALA A 7 -2.13 39.62 -41.26
CA ALA A 7 -1.96 38.30 -40.68
C ALA A 7 -2.03 38.36 -39.15
N ASP A 8 -2.64 37.35 -38.52
CA ASP A 8 -2.49 37.11 -37.09
C ASP A 8 -2.21 35.62 -36.86
N ASN A 9 -0.99 35.37 -36.39
CA ASN A 9 -0.40 34.08 -36.09
C ASN A 9 -0.59 33.87 -34.57
N ARG A 10 -1.33 32.84 -34.14
CA ARG A 10 -1.41 32.50 -32.72
C ARG A 10 -1.09 31.03 -32.49
N ASP A 11 0.21 30.83 -32.33
CA ASP A 11 0.85 29.87 -31.44
C ASP A 11 -0.02 29.57 -30.20
N ALA A 12 -0.57 28.35 -30.15
CA ALA A 12 -1.28 27.84 -29.00
C ALA A 12 -0.26 27.44 -27.92
N GLY A 13 0.28 28.47 -27.27
CA GLY A 13 1.17 28.36 -26.13
C GLY A 13 0.53 27.56 -24.99
N ARG A 14 1.23 26.50 -24.59
CA ARG A 14 1.08 25.73 -23.36
C ARG A 14 0.84 26.65 -22.17
N VAL A 15 -0.40 26.72 -21.70
CA VAL A 15 -0.76 27.51 -20.51
C VAL A 15 -0.23 26.78 -19.27
N ALA A 16 0.98 27.12 -18.85
CA ALA A 16 1.44 26.81 -17.51
C ALA A 16 0.62 27.65 -16.53
N SER A 17 -0.31 27.02 -15.82
CA SER A 17 -1.05 27.64 -14.73
C SER A 17 -0.06 28.04 -13.62
N LYS A 18 0.30 29.33 -13.63
CA LYS A 18 1.13 29.97 -12.63
C LYS A 18 0.27 30.12 -11.37
N MET A 19 0.44 29.19 -10.44
CA MET A 19 -0.22 29.24 -9.13
C MET A 19 0.45 30.31 -8.26
N ASP A 20 -0.07 31.54 -8.32
CA ASP A 20 0.31 32.63 -7.43
C ASP A 20 -0.28 32.38 -6.03
N LEU A 21 0.46 31.63 -5.21
CA LEU A 21 0.13 31.36 -3.81
C LEU A 21 0.50 32.58 -2.93
N ASN A 22 -0.23 33.68 -3.04
CA ASN A 22 -0.25 34.73 -2.01
C ASN A 22 -1.08 34.26 -0.82
N ILE A 23 -0.61 33.21 -0.15
CA ILE A 23 -1.16 32.80 1.14
C ILE A 23 -0.35 33.58 2.18
N LYS A 24 -0.96 34.62 2.77
CA LYS A 24 -0.46 35.19 4.03
C LYS A 24 -0.34 34.03 5.02
N LYS A 25 0.88 33.53 5.22
CA LYS A 25 1.15 32.40 6.11
C LYS A 25 0.79 32.81 7.53
N THR A 26 -0.42 32.47 7.96
CA THR A 26 -0.84 32.55 9.36
C THR A 26 -0.19 31.39 10.10
N SER A 27 1.07 31.57 10.50
CA SER A 27 1.76 30.57 11.32
C SER A 27 1.41 30.79 12.78
N SER A 28 0.80 29.79 13.41
CA SER A 28 0.47 29.85 14.84
C SER A 28 1.73 29.60 15.66
N ARG A 29 2.29 30.67 16.22
CA ARG A 29 3.46 30.60 17.12
C ARG A 29 3.18 29.73 18.35
N ALA A 30 1.94 29.66 18.81
CA ALA A 30 1.53 28.84 19.95
C ALA A 30 1.60 27.33 19.65
N LEU A 31 1.33 26.90 18.41
CA LEU A 31 1.48 25.49 18.00
C LEU A 31 2.93 25.10 17.72
N LEU A 32 3.78 26.10 17.42
CA LEU A 32 5.22 25.91 17.19
C LEU A 32 6.05 26.07 18.48
N SER A 33 5.46 26.56 19.58
CA SER A 33 6.16 26.67 20.86
C SER A 33 6.06 25.35 21.61
N CYS A 34 7.15 24.60 21.65
CA CYS A 34 7.25 23.38 22.46
C CYS A 34 7.68 23.72 23.89
N GLY A 35 6.72 23.96 24.80
CA GLY A 35 6.95 23.98 26.25
C GLY A 35 7.78 25.14 26.81
N ASN A 36 7.91 25.16 28.14
CA ASN A 36 8.54 26.23 28.92
C ASN A 36 10.06 26.07 29.14
N GLY A 37 10.71 25.14 28.43
CA GLY A 37 12.11 24.79 28.69
C GLY A 37 12.84 24.51 27.39
N GLU A 38 13.99 25.17 27.24
CA GLU A 38 15.14 24.84 26.41
C GLU A 38 14.83 24.46 24.94
N GLY A 39 15.49 25.16 24.02
CA GLY A 39 15.17 25.09 22.59
C GLY A 39 15.23 23.65 22.06
N LEU A 40 14.57 23.37 20.92
CA LEU A 40 14.66 22.04 20.25
C LEU A 40 16.12 21.56 20.10
N SER A 41 17.07 22.48 20.03
CA SER A 41 18.52 22.24 20.07
C SER A 41 19.01 21.49 21.30
N GLU A 42 18.51 21.80 22.49
CA GLU A 42 18.95 21.18 23.75
C GLU A 42 18.32 19.80 23.93
N LYS A 43 17.05 19.64 23.55
CA LYS A 43 16.35 18.34 23.60
C LYS A 43 16.88 17.33 22.58
N LEU A 44 17.31 17.82 21.42
CA LEU A 44 17.83 16.98 20.34
C LEU A 44 19.37 16.97 20.27
N LEU A 45 20.05 17.57 21.25
CA LEU A 45 21.52 17.73 21.28
C LEU A 45 22.08 18.31 19.96
N LEU A 46 21.27 19.10 19.25
CA LEU A 46 21.65 19.76 18.00
C LEU A 46 22.37 21.05 18.33
N LYS A 47 23.66 21.15 17.99
CA LYS A 47 24.38 22.43 18.06
C LYS A 47 23.75 23.42 17.06
N PRO A 48 23.41 24.65 17.47
CA PRO A 48 22.91 25.66 16.54
C PRO A 48 24.03 26.00 15.55
N LYS A 49 23.95 25.43 14.34
CA LYS A 49 24.90 25.71 13.27
C LYS A 49 24.44 26.98 12.55
N ALA A 50 25.33 27.96 12.46
CA ALA A 50 25.11 29.20 11.71
C ALA A 50 24.64 28.86 10.29
N ALA A 51 23.73 29.70 9.77
CA ALA A 51 22.84 29.52 8.62
C ALA A 51 23.48 29.07 7.29
N THR A 52 24.11 27.90 7.25
CA THR A 52 24.29 27.14 6.03
C THR A 52 22.94 26.56 5.67
N ALA A 53 22.37 26.97 4.54
CA ALA A 53 21.11 26.44 4.03
C ALA A 53 21.19 24.90 4.04
N LEU A 54 20.31 24.27 4.83
CA LEU A 54 20.22 22.82 4.89
C LEU A 54 19.88 22.32 3.48
N GLN A 55 20.85 21.67 2.83
CA GLN A 55 20.62 21.05 1.54
C GLN A 55 19.86 19.75 1.78
N THR A 56 18.63 19.70 1.28
CA THR A 56 17.83 18.48 1.24
C THR A 56 17.79 18.02 -0.21
N GLU A 57 18.13 16.76 -0.44
CA GLU A 57 17.97 16.13 -1.75
C GLU A 57 16.58 15.51 -1.83
N ARG A 58 15.93 15.66 -2.99
CA ARG A 58 14.63 15.03 -3.21
C ARG A 58 14.87 13.56 -3.54
N VAL A 59 14.27 12.68 -2.76
CA VAL A 59 14.33 11.23 -3.03
C VAL A 59 13.74 10.95 -4.42
N PRO A 60 14.43 10.16 -5.26
CA PRO A 60 13.90 9.72 -6.55
C PRO A 60 12.57 9.00 -6.41
N ARG A 61 11.72 9.10 -7.44
CA ARG A 61 10.43 8.40 -7.48
C ARG A 61 10.68 6.89 -7.55
N SER A 62 9.86 6.09 -6.85
CA SER A 62 10.04 4.64 -6.89
C SER A 62 9.64 4.07 -8.26
N SER A 63 10.41 3.08 -8.73
CA SER A 63 10.16 2.40 -10.01
C SER A 63 8.82 1.64 -10.01
N VAL A 64 8.37 1.16 -8.85
CA VAL A 64 7.06 0.52 -8.69
C VAL A 64 5.94 1.53 -8.92
N LEU A 65 6.01 2.71 -8.30
CA LEU A 65 4.97 3.73 -8.46
C LEU A 65 4.94 4.30 -9.88
N GLU A 66 6.08 4.35 -10.56
CA GLU A 66 6.16 4.70 -11.97
C GLU A 66 5.43 3.69 -12.87
N ARG A 67 5.65 2.38 -12.66
CA ARG A 67 4.93 1.33 -13.41
C ARG A 67 3.41 1.36 -13.17
N LEU A 68 3.00 1.64 -11.93
CA LEU A 68 1.57 1.73 -11.60
C LEU A 68 0.90 2.92 -12.28
N GLN A 69 1.62 4.02 -12.52
CA GLN A 69 1.05 5.18 -13.23
C GLN A 69 0.64 4.85 -14.67
N SER A 70 1.40 4.00 -15.37
CA SER A 70 1.06 3.55 -16.72
C SER A 70 0.10 2.36 -16.74
N PHE A 71 0.19 1.47 -15.74
CA PHE A 71 -0.59 0.24 -15.72
C PHE A 71 -2.07 0.45 -15.38
N LEU A 72 -2.38 1.28 -14.39
CA LEU A 72 -3.76 1.46 -13.93
C LEU A 72 -4.72 1.95 -15.03
N PRO A 73 -4.35 2.92 -15.90
CA PRO A 73 -5.19 3.30 -17.03
C PRO A 73 -5.43 2.15 -18.03
N GLN A 74 -4.39 1.36 -18.34
CA GLN A 74 -4.50 0.23 -19.27
C GLN A 74 -5.40 -0.87 -18.71
N MET A 75 -5.27 -1.18 -17.42
CA MET A 75 -6.13 -2.13 -16.72
C MET A 75 -7.58 -1.66 -16.71
N ALA A 76 -7.82 -0.37 -16.47
CA ALA A 76 -9.17 0.19 -16.51
C ALA A 76 -9.80 0.06 -17.90
N GLU A 77 -9.06 0.41 -18.96
CA GLU A 77 -9.51 0.25 -20.35
C GLU A 77 -9.81 -1.22 -20.70
N ALA A 78 -8.91 -2.14 -20.32
CA ALA A 78 -9.11 -3.57 -20.53
C ALA A 78 -10.37 -4.08 -19.83
N ASN A 79 -10.63 -3.62 -18.60
CA ASN A 79 -11.84 -3.98 -17.85
C ASN A 79 -13.12 -3.46 -18.51
N GLU A 80 -13.11 -2.23 -19.04
CA GLU A 80 -14.27 -1.70 -19.78
C GLU A 80 -14.50 -2.48 -21.07
N LYS A 81 -13.44 -2.79 -21.81
CA LYS A 81 -13.53 -3.61 -23.02
C LYS A 81 -14.09 -5.00 -22.72
N LEU A 82 -13.60 -5.65 -21.66
CA LEU A 82 -14.12 -6.96 -21.24
C LEU A 82 -15.61 -6.89 -20.90
N LYS A 83 -16.04 -5.88 -20.15
CA LYS A 83 -17.47 -5.68 -19.83
C LYS A 83 -18.34 -5.52 -21.08
N GLN A 84 -17.87 -4.76 -22.08
CA GLN A 84 -18.58 -4.63 -23.35
C GLN A 84 -18.68 -5.97 -24.07
N GLN A 85 -17.57 -6.70 -24.16
CA GLN A 85 -17.54 -8.03 -24.78
C GLN A 85 -18.45 -9.03 -24.07
N MET A 86 -18.50 -9.01 -22.73
CA MET A 86 -19.38 -9.88 -21.95
C MET A 86 -20.86 -9.55 -22.15
N ALA A 87 -21.20 -8.30 -22.46
CA ALA A 87 -22.58 -7.90 -22.75
C ALA A 87 -23.04 -8.40 -24.14
N ASP A 88 -22.13 -8.42 -25.12
CA ASP A 88 -22.43 -8.83 -26.49
C ASP A 88 -22.26 -10.35 -26.71
N ALA A 89 -21.45 -11.03 -25.90
CA ALA A 89 -21.13 -12.44 -26.05
C ALA A 89 -22.23 -13.37 -25.50
N PRO A 90 -22.36 -14.59 -26.06
CA PRO A 90 -23.23 -15.62 -25.51
C PRO A 90 -22.86 -16.02 -24.07
N ALA A 91 -23.85 -16.47 -23.31
CA ALA A 91 -23.64 -17.05 -21.98
C ALA A 91 -22.67 -18.24 -22.06
N GLY A 92 -21.69 -18.28 -21.15
CA GLY A 92 -20.66 -19.32 -21.12
C GLY A 92 -19.45 -19.10 -22.03
N HIS A 93 -19.42 -18.04 -22.86
CA HIS A 93 -18.23 -17.74 -23.66
C HIS A 93 -17.02 -17.33 -22.80
N PHE A 94 -17.29 -16.66 -21.67
CA PHE A 94 -16.29 -16.29 -20.66
C PHE A 94 -16.49 -17.16 -19.42
N ASP A 95 -16.33 -18.47 -19.56
CA ASP A 95 -16.35 -19.42 -18.45
C ASP A 95 -14.91 -19.73 -18.02
N ILE A 96 -14.52 -19.22 -16.84
CA ILE A 96 -13.17 -19.39 -16.28
C ILE A 96 -12.93 -20.76 -15.65
N GLU A 97 -13.98 -21.57 -15.51
CA GLU A 97 -13.90 -22.93 -14.98
C GLU A 97 -13.85 -23.98 -16.11
N SER A 98 -14.18 -23.57 -17.35
CA SER A 98 -14.14 -24.47 -18.50
C SER A 98 -12.70 -24.79 -18.88
N VAL A 99 -12.31 -26.04 -18.63
CA VAL A 99 -11.02 -26.62 -19.05
C VAL A 99 -11.15 -27.51 -20.29
N GLU A 100 -12.32 -27.48 -20.93
CA GLU A 100 -12.63 -28.31 -22.09
C GLU A 100 -11.96 -27.75 -23.35
N GLY A 101 -10.92 -28.44 -23.84
CA GLY A 101 -10.22 -28.07 -25.07
C GLY A 101 -8.94 -27.25 -24.85
N ASP A 102 -8.66 -26.86 -23.61
CA ASP A 102 -7.39 -26.25 -23.22
C ASP A 102 -6.27 -27.29 -23.08
N GLU A 103 -5.04 -26.81 -23.18
CA GLU A 103 -3.86 -27.64 -22.91
C GLU A 103 -3.88 -28.05 -21.42
N ARG A 104 -3.75 -29.35 -21.16
CA ARG A 104 -3.67 -29.90 -19.80
C ARG A 104 -2.34 -29.49 -19.17
N VAL A 105 -2.29 -28.30 -18.60
CA VAL A 105 -1.22 -27.86 -17.73
C VAL A 105 -1.50 -28.38 -16.31
N ILE A 106 -0.57 -29.16 -15.78
CA ILE A 106 -0.61 -29.57 -14.38
C ILE A 106 -0.11 -28.36 -13.59
N GLU A 107 -0.99 -27.75 -12.80
CA GLU A 107 -0.59 -26.78 -11.79
C GLU A 107 0.39 -27.50 -10.86
N MET A 108 1.59 -26.94 -10.70
CA MET A 108 2.51 -27.46 -9.70
C MET A 108 1.84 -27.23 -8.35
N ALA A 109 1.54 -28.32 -7.63
CA ALA A 109 1.20 -28.23 -6.23
C ALA A 109 2.26 -27.35 -5.56
N GLU A 110 1.83 -26.33 -4.81
CA GLU A 110 2.70 -25.72 -3.82
C GLU A 110 3.03 -26.81 -2.81
N ASP A 111 4.06 -27.60 -3.11
CA ASP A 111 4.92 -28.17 -2.10
C ASP A 111 5.59 -26.95 -1.46
N GLU A 112 4.96 -26.44 -0.40
CA GLU A 112 5.71 -25.80 0.65
C GLU A 112 6.84 -26.76 1.02
N GLU A 113 8.06 -26.22 1.15
CA GLU A 113 9.27 -26.90 1.63
C GLU A 113 10.28 -27.40 0.58
N GLU A 114 11.03 -26.44 0.05
CA GLU A 114 12.48 -26.63 -0.08
C GLU A 114 13.18 -25.84 1.04
N THR A 115 13.09 -26.31 2.29
CA THR A 115 14.23 -26.32 3.23
C THR A 115 14.08 -27.40 4.30
N SER A 116 14.90 -28.45 4.20
CA SER A 116 15.45 -29.25 5.31
C SER A 116 14.66 -30.48 5.81
N ASP A 117 14.97 -31.63 5.21
CA ASP A 117 15.20 -32.94 5.85
C ASP A 117 14.71 -33.08 7.32
N SER A 118 13.44 -33.49 7.49
CA SER A 118 12.97 -34.20 8.68
C SER A 118 11.72 -35.00 8.32
N GLU A 119 11.84 -36.31 8.44
CA GLU A 119 10.78 -37.30 8.37
C GLU A 119 9.71 -36.99 9.44
N GLU A 120 8.62 -36.34 9.07
CA GLU A 120 7.50 -36.07 9.96
C GLU A 120 6.20 -36.53 9.28
N GLU A 121 5.75 -37.73 9.65
CA GLU A 121 4.51 -38.38 9.25
C GLU A 121 3.31 -37.43 9.45
N SER A 122 2.79 -36.88 8.34
CA SER A 122 1.66 -35.94 8.35
C SER A 122 0.37 -36.65 8.76
N VAL A 123 0.01 -36.55 10.04
CA VAL A 123 -1.25 -37.08 10.58
C VAL A 123 -2.42 -36.20 10.11
N SER A 124 -3.10 -36.66 9.06
CA SER A 124 -4.37 -36.11 8.55
C SER A 124 -5.54 -36.46 9.50
N GLY A 125 -5.60 -35.83 10.68
CA GLY A 125 -6.67 -36.01 11.66
C GLY A 125 -7.25 -34.69 12.16
N GLU A 126 -8.55 -34.69 12.49
CA GLU A 126 -9.25 -33.55 13.09
C GLU A 126 -8.61 -33.14 14.42
N VAL A 127 -8.23 -31.87 14.52
CA VAL A 127 -7.54 -31.32 15.69
C VAL A 127 -8.54 -31.09 16.82
N THR A 128 -8.63 -32.08 17.72
CA THR A 128 -9.41 -31.98 18.96
C THR A 128 -8.54 -31.45 20.10
N GLU A 129 -9.17 -30.94 21.16
CA GLU A 129 -8.52 -30.43 22.39
C GLU A 129 -7.56 -31.42 23.08
N GLN A 130 -7.60 -32.70 22.70
CA GLN A 130 -6.72 -33.77 23.19
C GLN A 130 -5.44 -33.95 22.35
N ASN A 131 -5.38 -33.37 21.14
CA ASN A 131 -4.27 -33.49 20.19
C ASN A 131 -3.48 -32.18 19.97
N LEU A 132 -3.89 -31.10 20.64
CA LEU A 132 -3.15 -29.83 20.65
C LEU A 132 -1.94 -29.91 21.59
N VAL A 133 -0.76 -30.22 21.04
CA VAL A 133 0.49 -30.19 21.82
C VAL A 133 1.10 -28.80 21.75
N LEU A 134 0.94 -28.02 22.81
CA LEU A 134 1.60 -26.72 22.92
C LEU A 134 3.10 -26.89 23.24
N PRO A 135 4.02 -26.18 22.57
CA PRO A 135 5.43 -26.23 22.89
C PRO A 135 5.66 -25.73 24.33
N GLY A 136 6.02 -26.66 25.22
CA GLY A 136 6.26 -26.40 26.64
C GLY A 136 5.41 -27.23 27.62
N ASP A 137 4.46 -28.03 27.13
CA ASP A 137 3.51 -28.80 27.96
C ASP A 137 4.08 -30.09 28.59
N LYS A 138 5.41 -30.22 28.63
CA LYS A 138 6.07 -31.29 29.37
C LYS A 138 6.03 -30.98 30.88
N GLY A 139 4.86 -31.22 31.48
CA GLY A 139 4.72 -31.47 32.91
C GLY A 139 4.42 -30.28 33.83
N LYS A 140 3.64 -29.28 33.40
CA LYS A 140 3.26 -28.17 34.29
C LYS A 140 1.79 -28.28 34.74
N LYS A 141 1.60 -28.15 36.05
CA LYS A 141 0.31 -28.28 36.75
C LYS A 141 -0.74 -27.38 36.10
N LYS A 142 -1.93 -27.94 35.85
CA LYS A 142 -3.10 -27.22 35.34
C LYS A 142 -3.35 -25.96 36.18
N ALA A 143 -3.40 -24.80 35.55
CA ALA A 143 -3.76 -23.56 36.25
C ALA A 143 -5.24 -23.63 36.65
N ILE A 144 -5.52 -23.61 37.95
CA ILE A 144 -6.89 -23.54 38.47
C ILE A 144 -7.28 -22.06 38.51
N ILE A 145 -7.91 -21.58 37.44
CA ILE A 145 -8.44 -20.22 37.38
C ILE A 145 -9.84 -20.27 37.99
N GLN A 146 -10.06 -19.52 39.08
CA GLN A 146 -11.38 -19.32 39.69
C GLN A 146 -11.83 -17.87 39.44
N VAL A 147 -13.09 -17.71 39.07
CA VAL A 147 -13.74 -16.40 38.97
C VAL A 147 -14.17 -15.98 40.37
N LEU A 148 -13.49 -14.98 40.93
CA LEU A 148 -13.93 -14.30 42.15
C LEU A 148 -15.14 -13.44 41.78
N HIS A 149 -16.28 -13.78 42.36
CA HIS A 149 -17.42 -12.88 42.36
C HIS A 149 -17.16 -11.88 43.49
N GLU A 150 -17.09 -10.60 43.15
CA GLU A 150 -17.06 -9.53 44.14
C GLU A 150 -18.35 -9.63 44.97
N GLN A 151 -18.20 -9.83 46.28
CA GLN A 151 -19.33 -9.67 47.19
C GLN A 151 -19.61 -8.17 47.30
N ASP A 152 -20.74 -7.75 46.73
CA ASP A 152 -21.35 -6.46 47.05
C ASP A 152 -21.81 -6.50 48.51
N GLU A 153 -21.07 -5.86 49.42
CA GLU A 153 -21.55 -5.00 50.52
C GLU A 153 -20.43 -4.15 51.15
#